data_AF-A0AAU5P371-F1
#
_entry.id   AF-A0AAU5P371-F1
#
_cell.length_a   1.000
_cell.length_b   1.000
_cell.length_c   1.000
_cell.angle_alpha   90.00
_cell.angle_beta   90.00
_cell.angle_gamma   90.00
#
_symmetry.space_group_name_H-M   'P 1'
#
loop_
_entity.id
_entity.type
_entity.pdbx_description
1 polymer ?
#
loop_
_entity_poly.entity_id
_entity_poly.type
_entity_poly.pdbx_seq_one_letter_code
_entity_poly.pdbx_strand_id
1 'polypeptide(L)'
;MVLTRDVLDVASALNRALGVGYSVVKQLPGSPDLDAAYRRARRWFGKSLSDGVYLLRVTLRHGLGVETKPRFEQTQVQMLTTLDSARDDLARLLAAERAPATGPVARGQ
;
A
#
# COMPACT_ATOMS: atom_id res chain seq x y z
N MET A 1 -12.32 -16.11 -21.77
CA MET A 1 -12.83 -15.12 -20.81
C MET A 1 -11.80 -14.01 -20.70
N VAL A 2 -12.16 -12.75 -20.95
CA VAL A 2 -11.21 -11.61 -20.90
C VAL A 2 -11.50 -10.83 -19.63
N LEU A 3 -10.48 -10.57 -18.81
CA LEU A 3 -10.62 -9.73 -17.62
C LEU A 3 -10.92 -8.29 -18.05
N THR A 4 -11.83 -7.62 -17.34
CA THR A 4 -12.12 -6.21 -17.61
C THR A 4 -10.91 -5.34 -17.27
N ARG A 5 -10.79 -4.20 -17.95
CA ARG A 5 -9.73 -3.21 -17.68
C ARG A 5 -9.66 -2.83 -16.19
N ASP A 6 -10.82 -2.66 -15.57
CA ASP A 6 -10.97 -2.36 -14.15
C ASP A 6 -10.28 -3.37 -13.23
N VAL A 7 -10.40 -4.67 -13.53
CA VAL A 7 -9.72 -5.72 -12.77
C VAL A 7 -8.20 -5.61 -12.91
N LEU A 8 -7.72 -5.31 -14.12
CA LEU A 8 -6.29 -5.16 -14.40
C LEU A 8 -5.71 -3.93 -13.70
N ASP A 9 -6.45 -2.81 -13.69
CA ASP A 9 -6.03 -1.57 -13.01
C ASP A 9 -5.93 -1.79 -11.50
N VAL A 10 -6.91 -2.48 -10.90
CA VAL A 10 -6.87 -2.84 -9.47
C VAL A 10 -5.74 -3.81 -9.16
N ALA A 11 -5.52 -4.82 -9.99
CA ALA A 11 -4.42 -5.77 -9.80
C ALA A 11 -3.05 -5.08 -9.90
N SER A 12 -2.89 -4.14 -10.84
CA SER A 12 -1.67 -3.34 -10.99
C SER A 12 -1.41 -2.44 -9.78
N ALA A 13 -2.44 -1.77 -9.26
CA ALA A 13 -2.35 -0.96 -8.05
C ALA A 13 -1.93 -1.81 -6.83
N LEU A 14 -2.54 -2.99 -6.68
CA LEU A 14 -2.18 -3.94 -5.62
C LEU A 14 -0.76 -4.45 -5.74
N ASN A 15 -0.29 -4.78 -6.94
CA ASN A 15 1.08 -5.24 -7.15
C ASN A 15 2.10 -4.18 -6.71
N ARG A 16 1.84 -2.90 -7.02
CA ARG A 16 2.66 -1.77 -6.55
C ARG A 16 2.59 -1.62 -5.02
N ALA A 17 1.41 -1.77 -4.43
CA ALA A 17 1.23 -1.72 -2.97
C ALA A 17 2.01 -2.86 -2.27
N LEU A 18 1.98 -4.08 -2.82
CA LEU A 18 2.76 -5.20 -2.29
C LEU A 18 4.26 -4.93 -2.30
N GLY A 19 4.78 -4.26 -3.34
CA GLY A 19 6.18 -3.83 -3.38
C GLY A 19 6.58 -2.92 -2.21
N VAL A 20 5.70 -1.99 -1.81
CA VAL A 20 5.92 -1.16 -0.61
C VAL A 20 5.79 -1.99 0.66
N GLY A 21 4.82 -2.90 0.74
CA GLY A 21 4.67 -3.84 1.85
C GLY A 21 5.92 -4.68 2.10
N TYR A 22 6.56 -5.17 1.04
CA TYR A 22 7.84 -5.86 1.15
C TYR A 22 8.93 -4.98 1.76
N SER A 23 8.97 -3.70 1.37
CA SER A 23 9.91 -2.73 1.92
C SER A 23 9.69 -2.45 3.41
N VAL A 24 8.42 -2.46 3.86
CA VAL A 24 8.08 -2.36 5.29
C VAL A 24 8.69 -3.52 6.07
N VAL A 25 8.42 -4.75 5.64
CA VAL A 25 8.90 -5.96 6.34
C VAL A 25 10.43 -6.01 6.35
N LYS A 26 11.07 -5.64 5.24
CA LYS A 26 12.53 -5.60 5.15
C LYS A 26 13.19 -4.61 6.09
N GLN A 27 12.58 -3.46 6.32
CA GLN A 27 13.16 -2.41 7.17
C GLN A 27 12.90 -2.64 8.65
N LEU A 28 11.91 -3.47 8.98
CA LEU A 28 11.42 -3.69 10.33
C LEU A 28 12.53 -4.06 11.33
N PRO A 29 13.46 -5.00 11.04
CA PRO A 29 14.53 -5.35 11.97
C PRO A 29 15.58 -4.25 12.19
N GLY A 30 15.72 -3.31 11.25
CA GLY A 30 16.71 -2.23 11.29
C GLY A 30 16.14 -0.88 11.72
N SER A 31 14.87 -0.83 12.15
CA SER A 31 14.24 0.43 12.54
C SER A 31 14.79 0.94 13.88
N PRO A 32 15.13 2.24 13.99
CA PRO A 32 15.52 2.84 15.27
C PRO A 32 14.36 2.91 16.27
N ASP A 33 13.12 2.89 15.79
CA ASP A 33 11.89 2.77 16.60
C ASP A 33 11.08 1.56 16.10
N LEU A 34 11.24 0.43 16.79
CA LEU A 34 10.56 -0.82 16.44
C LEU A 34 9.06 -0.73 16.66
N ASP A 35 8.60 -0.05 17.71
CA ASP A 35 7.17 0.07 18.01
C ASP A 35 6.43 0.87 16.95
N ALA A 36 7.01 2.00 16.51
CA ALA A 36 6.47 2.77 15.41
C ALA A 36 6.49 1.98 14.10
N ALA A 37 7.56 1.25 13.81
CA ALA A 37 7.66 0.41 12.62
C ALA A 37 6.59 -0.71 12.62
N TYR A 38 6.39 -1.40 13.76
CA TYR A 38 5.35 -2.41 13.92
C TYR A 38 3.94 -1.82 13.79
N ARG A 39 3.65 -0.68 14.41
CA ARG A 39 2.34 -0.01 14.28
C ARG A 39 2.04 0.36 12.83
N ARG A 40 3.04 0.87 12.12
CA ARG A 40 2.91 1.20 10.68
C ARG A 40 2.72 -0.04 9.83
N ALA A 41 3.48 -1.12 10.07
CA ALA A 41 3.29 -2.38 9.38
C ALA A 41 1.88 -2.93 9.61
N ARG A 42 1.42 -2.95 10.86
CA ARG A 42 0.06 -3.37 11.22
C ARG A 42 -1.00 -2.53 10.52
N ARG A 43 -0.82 -1.20 10.45
CA ARG A 43 -1.74 -0.30 9.74
C ARG A 43 -1.74 -0.57 8.23
N TRP A 44 -0.57 -0.76 7.62
CA TRP A 44 -0.45 -1.03 6.20
C TRP A 44 -1.12 -2.34 5.80
N PHE A 45 -0.73 -3.45 6.44
CA PHE A 45 -1.25 -4.77 6.11
C PHE A 45 -2.69 -4.99 6.58
N GLY A 46 -3.06 -4.45 7.74
CA GLY A 46 -4.38 -4.64 8.33
C GLY A 46 -5.48 -3.74 7.76
N LYS A 47 -5.11 -2.61 7.15
CA LYS A 47 -6.08 -1.66 6.57
C LYS A 47 -5.85 -1.47 5.07
N SER A 48 -4.89 -0.64 4.67
CA SER A 48 -4.74 -0.21 3.27
C SER A 48 -4.60 -1.38 2.29
N LEU A 49 -3.72 -2.34 2.57
CA LEU A 49 -3.55 -3.50 1.68
C LEU A 49 -4.77 -4.42 1.70
N SER A 50 -5.37 -4.63 2.88
CA SER A 50 -6.59 -5.43 3.04
C SER A 50 -7.76 -4.85 2.24
N ASP A 51 -7.95 -3.53 2.29
CA ASP A 51 -8.96 -2.79 1.53
C ASP A 51 -8.73 -2.94 0.02
N GLY A 52 -7.47 -2.90 -0.43
CA GLY A 52 -7.10 -3.17 -1.82
C GLY A 52 -7.44 -4.59 -2.26
N VAL A 53 -7.16 -5.60 -1.43
CA VAL A 53 -7.49 -7.01 -1.73
C VAL A 53 -9.00 -7.21 -1.79
N TYR A 54 -9.74 -6.58 -0.87
CA TYR A 54 -11.20 -6.54 -0.92
C TYR A 54 -11.70 -5.91 -2.23
N LEU A 55 -11.10 -4.79 -2.65
CA LEU A 55 -11.46 -4.12 -3.91
C LEU A 55 -11.24 -5.05 -5.11
N LEU A 56 -10.13 -5.78 -5.18
CA LEU A 56 -9.89 -6.74 -6.26
C LEU A 56 -10.99 -7.81 -6.31
N ARG A 57 -11.35 -8.37 -5.16
CA ARG A 57 -12.43 -9.37 -5.06
C ARG A 57 -13.76 -8.82 -5.58
N VAL A 58 -14.15 -7.62 -5.15
CA VAL A 58 -15.44 -7.02 -5.58
C VAL A 58 -15.39 -6.65 -7.07
N THR A 59 -14.27 -6.13 -7.56
CA THR A 59 -14.10 -5.78 -8.98
C THR A 59 -14.16 -7.00 -9.89
N LEU A 60 -13.55 -8.12 -9.47
CA LEU A 60 -13.68 -9.40 -10.16
C LEU A 60 -15.14 -9.85 -10.20
N ARG A 61 -15.86 -9.82 -9.07
CA ARG A 61 -17.27 -10.22 -9.03
C ARG A 61 -18.15 -9.32 -9.91
N HIS A 62 -17.88 -8.02 -9.94
CA HIS A 62 -18.57 -7.08 -10.82
C HIS A 62 -18.29 -7.39 -12.29
N GLY A 63 -17.02 -7.60 -12.67
CA GLY A 63 -16.64 -7.97 -14.04
C GLY A 63 -17.21 -9.32 -14.51
N LEU A 64 -17.55 -10.21 -13.57
CA LEU A 64 -18.24 -11.49 -13.84
C LEU A 64 -19.77 -11.38 -13.83
N GLY A 65 -20.34 -10.20 -13.55
CA GLY A 65 -21.78 -9.99 -13.43
C GLY A 65 -22.41 -10.60 -12.17
N VAL A 66 -21.60 -11.01 -11.19
CA VAL A 66 -22.06 -11.60 -9.91
C VAL A 66 -22.47 -10.51 -8.92
N GLU A 67 -21.85 -9.33 -8.98
CA GLU A 67 -22.10 -8.23 -8.05
C GLU A 67 -22.54 -6.99 -8.83
N THR A 68 -23.74 -6.50 -8.55
CA THR A 68 -24.33 -5.30 -9.18
C THR A 68 -24.57 -4.23 -8.12
N LYS A 69 -23.47 -3.65 -7.61
CA LYS A 69 -23.56 -2.54 -6.66
C LYS A 69 -23.85 -1.23 -7.40
N PRO A 70 -24.85 -0.43 -6.96
CA PRO A 70 -25.01 0.93 -7.44
C PRO A 70 -23.72 1.72 -7.18
N ARG A 71 -23.31 2.56 -8.14
CA ARG A 71 -22.09 3.40 -8.01
C ARG A 71 -20.80 2.59 -7.79
N PHE A 72 -20.75 1.36 -8.29
CA PHE A 72 -19.55 0.52 -8.21
C PHE A 72 -18.32 1.24 -8.77
N GLU A 73 -18.43 1.79 -9.97
CA GLU A 73 -17.34 2.50 -10.65
C GLU A 73 -16.79 3.68 -9.81
N GLN A 74 -17.69 4.51 -9.26
CA GLN A 74 -17.29 5.61 -8.38
C GLN A 74 -16.58 5.12 -7.11
N THR A 75 -17.11 4.06 -6.50
CA THR A 75 -16.51 3.44 -5.30
C THR A 75 -15.14 2.87 -5.62
N GLN A 76 -15.00 2.21 -6.78
CA GLN A 76 -13.73 1.64 -7.23
C GLN A 76 -12.67 2.72 -7.43
N VAL A 77 -13.00 3.80 -8.13
CA VAL A 77 -12.08 4.94 -8.36
C VAL A 77 -11.64 5.56 -7.04
N GLN A 78 -12.57 5.76 -6.10
CA GLN A 78 -12.25 6.32 -4.78
C GLN A 78 -11.33 5.39 -3.96
N MET A 79 -11.61 4.09 -3.95
CA MET A 79 -10.78 3.12 -3.23
C MET A 79 -9.40 2.97 -3.84
N LEU A 80 -9.29 2.99 -5.19
CA LEU A 80 -8.00 3.02 -5.89
C LEU A 80 -7.19 4.25 -5.52
N THR A 81 -7.81 5.43 -5.56
CA THR A 81 -7.15 6.69 -5.21
C THR A 81 -6.66 6.69 -3.76
N THR A 82 -7.47 6.12 -2.86
CA THR A 82 -7.11 5.95 -1.45
C THR A 82 -5.92 5.01 -1.27
N LEU A 83 -5.89 3.87 -1.98
CA LEU A 83 -4.79 2.91 -1.94
C LEU A 83 -3.50 3.51 -2.49
N ASP A 84 -3.56 4.19 -3.63
CA ASP A 84 -2.40 4.83 -4.25
C ASP A 84 -1.82 5.94 -3.35
N SER A 85 -2.68 6.77 -2.76
CA SER A 85 -2.24 7.81 -1.82
C SER A 85 -1.57 7.21 -0.58
N ALA A 86 -2.18 6.17 0.01
CA ALA A 86 -1.61 5.48 1.17
C ALA A 86 -0.27 4.81 0.85
N ARG A 87 -0.13 4.25 -0.37
CA ARG A 87 1.13 3.70 -0.85
C ARG A 87 2.19 4.79 -0.93
N ASP A 88 1.89 5.92 -1.55
CA ASP A 88 2.85 6.99 -1.78
C ASP A 88 3.29 7.63 -0.46
N ASP A 89 2.35 7.83 0.48
CA ASP A 89 2.67 8.25 1.85
C ASP A 89 3.62 7.29 2.54
N LEU A 90 3.34 5.99 2.48
CA LEU A 90 4.18 4.99 3.11
C LEU A 90 5.57 4.90 2.45
N ALA A 91 5.64 4.96 1.13
CA ALA A 91 6.90 4.98 0.40
C ALA A 91 7.76 6.17 0.81
N ARG A 92 7.16 7.36 0.96
CA ARG A 92 7.85 8.57 1.44
C ARG A 92 8.36 8.40 2.88
N LEU A 93 7.54 7.88 3.78
CA LEU A 93 7.94 7.62 5.17
C LEU A 93 9.13 6.67 5.26
N LEU A 94 9.09 5.57 4.49
CA LEU A 94 10.19 4.60 4.45
C LEU A 94 11.47 5.19 3.83
N ALA A 95 11.34 6.06 2.82
CA ALA A 95 12.49 6.75 2.25
C ALA A 95 13.12 7.73 3.23
N ALA A 96 12.29 8.47 4.00
CA ALA A 96 12.76 9.41 5.01
C ALA A 96 13.52 8.71 6.16
N GLU A 97 13.08 7.51 6.57
CA GLU A 97 13.75 6.74 7.61
C GLU A 97 15.08 6.10 7.16
N ARG A 98 15.23 5.86 5.85
CA ARG A 98 16.50 5.38 5.28
C ARG A 98 17.53 6.48 5.08
N ALA A 99 17.11 7.75 5.03
CA ALA A 99 18.05 8.85 4.93
C ALA A 99 18.90 8.88 6.21
N PRO A 100 20.23 8.71 6.13
CA PRO A 100 21.06 8.71 7.32
C PRO A 100 20.85 10.04 8.06
N ALA A 101 20.71 9.95 9.39
CA ALA A 101 21.04 11.07 10.25
C ALA A 101 22.55 11.32 10.09
N THR A 102 22.94 12.05 9.06
CA THR A 102 24.25 12.71 8.97
C THR A 102 24.28 13.82 10.02
N GLY A 103 24.36 13.43 11.29
CA GLY A 103 24.92 14.25 12.34
C GLY A 103 26.44 14.22 12.16
N PRO A 104 27.14 15.36 12.26
CA PRO A 104 28.58 15.38 12.07
C PRO A 104 29.23 14.51 13.13
N VAL A 105 29.94 13.47 12.71
CA VAL A 105 30.96 12.83 13.54
C VAL A 105 32.01 13.90 13.79
N ALA A 106 31.92 14.54 14.95
CA ALA A 106 32.98 15.39 15.45
C ALA A 106 34.23 14.52 15.62
N ARG A 107 35.16 14.63 14.66
CA ARG A 107 36.56 14.26 14.84
C ARG A 107 37.28 15.44 15.49
N GLY A 108 38.06 15.16 16.53
CA GLY A 108 38.98 16.08 17.19
C GLY A 108 38.37 16.63 18.48
N GLN A 109 38.99 16.50 19.66
CA GLN A 109 40.39 16.28 20.03
C GLN A 109 40.48 15.43 21.30
#